data_AF-A0A7C6LZA3-F1
#
_entry.id   AF-A0A7C6LZA3-F1
#
_cell.length_a   1.000
_cell.length_b   1.000
_cell.length_c   1.000
_cell.angle_alpha   90.00
_cell.angle_beta   90.00
_cell.angle_gamma   90.00
#
_symmetry.space_group_name_H-M   'P 1'
#
loop_
_entity.id
_entity.type
_entity.pdbx_description
1 polymer ?
#
loop_
_entity_poly.entity_id
_entity_poly.type
_entity_poly.pdbx_seq_one_letter_code
_entity_poly.pdbx_strand_id
1 'polypeptide(L)'
;MKKYYKLLIFPALIVIIAGIFSGFSEQSCTKIAESLLEERTRILQMAYYDRIKLDEAEEMLKQIETYPLLSEDIAYLRAAEPTELDIVKSMEFVETYQKNKLFGYVSLNTNIRWNMRGLSEDYVSDNEYSVILKLTNNGYKLSEFNPII
;
A
#
# COMPACT_ATOMS: atom_id res chain seq x y z
N MET A 1 -17.53 -2.08 -53.93
CA MET A 1 -16.81 -1.47 -52.79
C MET A 1 -17.30 -2.03 -51.46
N LYS A 2 -16.98 -3.29 -51.11
CA LYS A 2 -17.46 -3.95 -49.86
C LYS A 2 -16.44 -4.97 -49.29
N LYS A 3 -15.14 -4.66 -49.30
CA LYS A 3 -14.11 -5.60 -48.79
C LYS A 3 -13.02 -5.02 -47.88
N TYR A 4 -13.06 -3.73 -47.53
CA TYR A 4 -11.99 -3.11 -46.72
C TYR A 4 -12.38 -2.79 -45.27
N TYR A 5 -13.66 -2.82 -44.91
CA TYR A 5 -14.10 -2.54 -43.53
C TYR A 5 -13.58 -3.55 -42.51
N LYS A 6 -13.40 -4.82 -42.91
CA LYS A 6 -12.85 -5.86 -42.02
C LYS A 6 -11.36 -5.70 -41.71
N LEU A 7 -10.61 -4.94 -42.53
CA LEU A 7 -9.17 -4.74 -42.34
C LEU A 7 -8.86 -3.68 -41.26
N LEU A 8 -9.78 -2.74 -41.03
CA LEU A 8 -9.64 -1.65 -40.05
C LEU A 8 -10.23 -1.99 -38.67
N ILE A 9 -11.10 -3.00 -38.59
CA ILE A 9 -11.73 -3.42 -37.31
C ILE A 9 -10.70 -4.10 -36.39
N PHE A 10 -9.75 -4.85 -36.92
CA PHE A 10 -8.73 -5.54 -36.12
C PHE A 10 -7.76 -4.59 -35.36
N PRO A 11 -7.16 -3.55 -35.99
CA PRO A 11 -6.35 -2.58 -35.27
C PRO A 11 -7.15 -1.80 -34.22
N ALA A 12 -8.40 -1.42 -34.53
CA ALA A 12 -9.25 -0.69 -33.61
C ALA A 12 -9.59 -1.51 -32.34
N LEU A 13 -9.83 -2.82 -32.49
CA LEU A 13 -10.06 -3.73 -31.36
C LEU A 13 -8.82 -3.88 -30.46
N ILE A 14 -7.62 -3.89 -31.04
CA ILE A 14 -6.35 -3.96 -30.27
C ILE A 14 -6.15 -2.69 -29.43
N VAL A 15 -6.45 -1.50 -29.98
CA VAL A 15 -6.35 -0.22 -29.25
C VAL A 15 -7.36 -0.16 -28.10
N ILE A 16 -8.58 -0.64 -28.32
CA ILE A 16 -9.62 -0.69 -27.27
C ILE A 16 -9.23 -1.65 -26.14
N ILE A 17 -8.71 -2.84 -26.48
CA ILE A 17 -8.23 -3.80 -25.48
C ILE A 17 -7.06 -3.21 -24.68
N ALA A 18 -6.07 -2.62 -25.34
CA ALA A 18 -4.92 -2.01 -24.67
C ALA A 18 -5.31 -0.88 -23.71
N GLY A 19 -6.32 -0.06 -24.05
CA GLY A 19 -6.80 1.04 -23.21
C GLY A 19 -7.69 0.62 -22.04
N ILE A 20 -8.38 -0.53 -22.13
CA ILE A 20 -9.25 -1.02 -21.04
C ILE A 20 -8.45 -1.77 -19.96
N PHE A 21 -7.40 -2.51 -20.35
CA PHE A 21 -6.60 -3.30 -19.39
C PHE A 21 -5.65 -2.44 -18.52
N SER A 22 -5.25 -1.25 -18.97
CA SER A 22 -4.41 -0.36 -18.16
C SER A 22 -5.15 0.16 -16.92
N GLY A 23 -6.38 0.66 -17.08
CA GLY A 23 -7.18 1.23 -15.98
C GLY A 23 -7.68 0.20 -14.96
N PHE A 24 -7.95 -1.05 -15.38
CA PHE A 24 -8.35 -2.11 -14.46
C PHE A 24 -7.20 -2.54 -13.53
N SER A 25 -5.97 -2.51 -14.05
CA SER A 25 -4.78 -2.83 -13.24
C SER A 25 -4.48 -1.74 -12.20
N GLU A 26 -4.78 -0.48 -12.50
CA GLU A 26 -4.60 0.65 -11.58
C GLU A 26 -5.52 0.53 -10.37
N GLN A 27 -6.82 0.36 -10.58
CA GLN A 27 -7.79 0.21 -9.48
C GLN A 27 -7.49 -1.05 -8.63
N SER A 28 -6.94 -2.09 -9.25
CA SER A 28 -6.51 -3.28 -8.52
C SER A 28 -5.29 -2.99 -7.63
N CYS A 29 -4.30 -2.24 -8.10
CA CYS A 29 -3.09 -1.96 -7.32
C CYS A 29 -3.35 -0.96 -6.18
N THR A 30 -4.24 0.02 -6.36
CA THR A 30 -4.63 0.94 -5.28
C THR A 30 -5.29 0.17 -4.13
N LYS A 31 -6.25 -0.71 -4.43
CA LYS A 31 -6.92 -1.54 -3.42
C LYS A 31 -5.98 -2.52 -2.71
N ILE A 32 -5.00 -3.07 -3.44
CA ILE A 32 -3.96 -3.92 -2.83
C ILE A 32 -3.11 -3.09 -1.87
N ALA A 33 -2.67 -1.89 -2.27
CA ALA A 33 -1.87 -1.02 -1.40
C ALA A 33 -2.64 -0.66 -0.12
N GLU A 34 -3.90 -0.25 -0.25
CA GLU A 34 -4.77 0.09 0.89
C GLU A 34 -4.88 -1.08 1.89
N SER A 35 -5.21 -2.27 1.39
CA SER A 35 -5.34 -3.47 2.23
C SER A 35 -4.02 -3.86 2.92
N LEU A 36 -2.88 -3.75 2.23
CA LEU A 36 -1.58 -4.05 2.82
C LEU A 36 -1.20 -3.03 3.91
N LEU A 37 -1.52 -1.75 3.72
CA LEU A 37 -1.22 -0.70 4.69
C LEU A 37 -2.11 -0.80 5.94
N GLU A 38 -3.38 -1.17 5.79
CA GLU A 38 -4.27 -1.48 6.91
C GLU A 38 -3.72 -2.63 7.74
N GLU A 39 -3.34 -3.72 7.07
CA GLU A 39 -2.81 -4.92 7.73
C GLU A 39 -1.47 -4.62 8.41
N ARG A 40 -0.57 -3.88 7.75
CA ARG A 40 0.67 -3.38 8.34
C ARG A 40 0.39 -2.59 9.61
N THR A 41 -0.50 -1.60 9.55
CA THR A 41 -0.86 -0.76 10.69
C THR A 41 -1.40 -1.59 11.85
N ARG A 42 -2.25 -2.58 11.55
CA ARG A 42 -2.79 -3.51 12.56
C ARG A 42 -1.70 -4.33 13.23
N ILE A 43 -0.78 -4.93 12.45
CA ILE A 43 0.32 -5.75 12.98
C ILE A 43 1.22 -4.91 13.87
N LEU A 44 1.64 -3.73 13.39
CA LEU A 44 2.52 -2.84 14.16
C LEU A 44 1.88 -2.40 15.47
N GLN A 45 0.61 -1.98 15.46
CA GLN A 45 -0.09 -1.65 16.71
C GLN A 45 -0.19 -2.84 17.66
N MET A 46 -0.50 -4.04 17.15
CA MET A 46 -0.55 -5.23 18.01
C MET A 46 0.80 -5.52 18.65
N ALA A 47 1.91 -5.33 17.93
CA ALA A 47 3.25 -5.52 18.46
C ALA A 47 3.60 -4.44 19.50
N TYR A 48 3.36 -3.16 19.20
CA TYR A 48 3.68 -2.04 20.09
C TYR A 48 2.89 -2.06 21.41
N TYR A 49 1.67 -2.61 21.40
CA TYR A 49 0.84 -2.75 22.60
C TYR A 49 0.94 -4.15 23.23
N ASP A 50 2.03 -4.88 22.99
CA ASP A 50 2.34 -6.20 23.55
C ASP A 50 1.22 -7.26 23.35
N ARG A 51 0.40 -7.11 22.30
CA ARG A 51 -0.68 -8.05 21.97
C ARG A 51 -0.17 -9.27 21.21
N ILE A 52 0.96 -9.13 20.53
CA ILE A 52 1.72 -10.21 19.89
C ILE A 52 3.21 -10.05 20.20
N LYS A 53 3.95 -11.16 20.14
CA LYS A 53 5.41 -11.12 20.33
C LYS A 53 6.11 -10.54 19.12
N LEU A 54 7.31 -9.99 19.31
CA LEU A 54 8.15 -9.49 18.22
C LEU A 54 8.37 -10.52 17.10
N ASP A 55 8.69 -11.77 17.45
CA ASP A 55 8.91 -12.82 16.44
C ASP A 55 7.63 -13.13 15.64
N GLU A 56 6.46 -13.04 16.28
CA GLU A 56 5.17 -13.23 15.61
C GLU A 56 4.86 -12.06 14.67
N ALA A 57 5.10 -10.83 15.13
CA ALA A 57 4.96 -9.63 14.31
C ALA A 57 5.89 -9.70 13.08
N GLU A 58 7.15 -10.11 13.26
CA GLU A 58 8.12 -10.27 12.18
C GLU A 58 7.62 -11.28 11.12
N GLU A 59 7.08 -12.42 11.54
CA GLU A 59 6.53 -13.43 10.60
C GLU A 59 5.28 -12.94 9.86
N MET A 60 4.44 -12.14 10.52
CA MET A 60 3.27 -11.52 9.90
C MET A 60 3.66 -10.43 8.90
N LEU A 61 4.58 -9.53 9.28
CA LEU A 61 5.09 -8.48 8.39
C LEU A 61 5.75 -9.07 7.15
N LYS A 62 6.51 -10.17 7.29
CA LYS A 62 7.09 -10.91 6.15
C LYS A 62 6.06 -11.34 5.10
N GLN A 63 4.78 -11.50 5.45
CA GLN A 63 3.73 -11.86 4.48
C GLN A 63 3.31 -10.68 3.61
N ILE A 64 3.34 -9.46 4.14
CA ILE A 64 2.81 -8.26 3.50
C ILE A 64 3.88 -7.27 3.03
N GLU A 65 5.09 -7.36 3.57
CA GLU A 65 6.22 -6.47 3.30
C GLU A 65 7.39 -7.20 2.66
N THR A 66 8.26 -6.40 2.05
CA THR A 66 9.55 -6.81 1.54
C THR A 66 10.57 -5.71 1.75
N TYR A 67 11.83 -6.00 1.46
CA TYR A 67 12.92 -5.05 1.65
C TYR A 67 12.79 -3.82 0.74
N PRO A 68 13.16 -2.61 1.21
CA PRO A 68 13.77 -2.34 2.53
C PRO A 68 12.78 -2.17 3.71
N LEU A 69 11.50 -1.86 3.46
CA LEU A 69 10.53 -1.54 4.50
C LEU A 69 10.46 -2.59 5.63
N LEU A 70 10.44 -3.89 5.26
CA LEU A 70 10.40 -4.97 6.25
C LEU A 70 11.53 -4.85 7.30
N SER A 71 12.75 -4.55 6.86
CA SER A 71 13.88 -4.41 7.80
C SER A 71 13.78 -3.17 8.66
N GLU A 72 13.21 -2.09 8.12
CA GLU A 72 13.01 -0.83 8.85
C GLU A 72 11.97 -1.02 9.95
N ASP A 73 10.83 -1.63 9.63
CA ASP A 73 9.76 -1.88 10.60
C ASP A 73 10.17 -2.84 11.71
N ILE A 74 10.91 -3.90 11.38
CA ILE A 74 11.49 -4.78 12.41
C ILE A 74 12.48 -4.02 13.30
N ALA A 75 13.28 -3.11 12.74
CA ALA A 75 14.21 -2.30 13.52
C ALA A 75 13.47 -1.32 14.45
N TYR A 76 12.40 -0.69 13.98
CA TYR A 76 11.55 0.18 14.80
C TYR A 76 10.87 -0.59 15.93
N LEU A 77 10.29 -1.77 15.64
CA LEU A 77 9.68 -2.62 16.68
C LEU A 77 10.68 -3.02 17.78
N ARG A 78 11.94 -3.26 17.42
CA ARG A 78 13.00 -3.61 18.39
C ARG A 78 13.48 -2.43 19.24
N ALA A 79 13.36 -1.21 18.71
CA ALA A 79 13.83 0.00 19.35
C ALA A 79 12.74 0.73 20.16
N ALA A 80 11.47 0.42 19.92
CA ALA A 80 10.35 1.16 20.50
C ALA A 80 10.18 0.92 22.00
N GLU A 81 9.92 2.01 22.73
CA GLU A 81 9.44 1.96 24.11
C GLU A 81 7.90 2.04 24.14
N PRO A 82 7.19 1.23 24.94
CA PRO A 82 5.72 1.14 24.93
C PRO A 82 4.96 2.45 25.20
N THR A 83 5.62 3.44 25.79
CA THR A 83 4.98 4.70 26.23
C THR A 83 5.02 5.82 25.18
N GLU A 84 5.68 5.61 24.04
CA GLU A 84 5.97 6.69 23.09
C GLU A 84 5.03 6.74 21.87
N LEU A 85 4.07 5.82 21.77
CA LEU A 85 3.27 5.65 20.56
C LEU A 85 1.80 5.96 20.78
N ASP A 86 1.22 6.76 19.88
CA ASP A 86 -0.20 7.05 19.84
C ASP A 86 -0.98 5.87 19.25
N ILE A 87 -2.25 5.70 19.67
CA ILE A 87 -3.11 4.61 19.17
C ILE A 87 -3.79 5.06 17.87
N VAL A 88 -3.68 4.28 16.79
CA VAL A 88 -4.48 4.47 15.59
C VAL A 88 -5.85 3.84 15.80
N LYS A 89 -6.90 4.66 15.89
CA LYS A 89 -8.29 4.20 15.99
C LYS A 89 -8.88 3.81 14.65
N SER A 90 -8.61 4.62 13.63
CA SER A 90 -8.99 4.32 12.26
C SER A 90 -8.02 4.96 11.27
N MET A 91 -7.93 4.30 10.12
CA MET A 91 -7.13 4.68 8.97
C MET A 91 -8.10 4.80 7.79
N GLU A 92 -8.24 5.99 7.24
CA GLU A 92 -9.17 6.26 6.14
C GLU A 92 -8.39 6.75 4.91
N PHE A 93 -8.50 6.02 3.81
CA PHE A 93 -7.91 6.44 2.53
C PHE A 93 -8.81 7.50 1.88
N VAL A 94 -8.37 8.76 1.93
CA VAL A 94 -9.06 9.89 1.32
C VAL A 94 -8.92 9.82 -0.20
N GLU A 95 -7.70 9.53 -0.67
CA GLU A 95 -7.39 9.36 -2.08
C GLU A 95 -6.19 8.42 -2.24
N THR A 96 -6.27 7.50 -3.20
CA THR A 96 -5.13 6.66 -3.58
C THR A 96 -5.09 6.57 -5.09
N TYR A 97 -3.94 6.90 -5.69
CA TYR A 97 -3.75 6.80 -7.13
C TYR A 97 -2.36 6.25 -7.49
N GLN A 98 -2.31 5.49 -8.58
CA GLN A 98 -1.06 4.97 -9.12
C GLN A 98 -0.33 6.09 -9.88
N LYS A 99 0.94 6.35 -9.55
CA LYS A 99 1.82 7.25 -10.31
C LYS A 99 2.41 6.57 -11.53
N ASN A 100 2.98 5.38 -11.35
CA ASN A 100 3.59 4.61 -12.43
C ASN A 100 3.67 3.12 -12.07
N LYS A 101 4.02 2.32 -13.09
CA LYS A 101 4.30 0.90 -12.96
C LYS A 101 5.48 0.54 -13.84
N LEU A 102 6.52 -0.02 -13.25
CA LEU A 102 7.78 -0.32 -13.93
C LEU A 102 8.43 -1.57 -13.35
N PHE A 103 8.78 -2.55 -14.20
CA PHE A 103 9.56 -3.74 -13.84
C PHE A 103 9.13 -4.44 -12.53
N GLY A 104 7.84 -4.76 -12.40
CA GLY A 104 7.31 -5.43 -11.21
C GLY A 104 7.13 -4.52 -10.01
N TYR A 105 7.45 -3.22 -10.11
CA TYR A 105 7.15 -2.22 -9.10
C TYR A 105 5.94 -1.38 -9.52
N VAL A 106 5.16 -0.96 -8.55
CA VAL A 106 4.06 0.00 -8.70
C VAL A 106 4.27 1.12 -7.72
N SER A 107 4.38 2.35 -8.22
CA SER A 107 4.44 3.56 -7.40
C SER A 107 3.06 4.15 -7.26
N LEU A 108 2.65 4.42 -6.02
CA LEU A 108 1.38 5.04 -5.70
C LEU A 108 1.58 6.27 -4.82
N ASN A 109 0.62 7.16 -4.88
CA ASN A 109 0.38 8.17 -3.88
C ASN A 109 -0.85 7.80 -3.07
N THR A 110 -0.83 8.05 -1.76
CA THR A 110 -2.01 7.88 -0.91
C THR A 110 -2.11 9.00 0.11
N ASN A 111 -3.30 9.59 0.21
CA ASN A 111 -3.65 10.51 1.27
C ASN A 111 -4.47 9.75 2.31
N ILE A 112 -3.94 9.70 3.53
CA ILE A 112 -4.53 8.96 4.63
C ILE A 112 -4.90 9.93 5.74
N ARG A 113 -6.18 9.84 6.13
CA ARG A 113 -6.71 10.43 7.35
C ARG A 113 -6.54 9.45 8.49
N TRP A 114 -5.75 9.85 9.48
CA TRP A 114 -5.49 9.12 10.70
C TRP A 114 -6.35 9.68 11.82
N ASN A 115 -7.17 8.83 12.43
CA ASN A 115 -7.83 9.16 13.68
C ASN A 115 -7.05 8.52 14.81
N MET A 116 -6.40 9.35 15.63
CA MET A 116 -5.41 8.93 16.62
C MET A 116 -5.91 9.22 18.04
N ARG A 117 -5.38 8.48 19.01
CA ARG A 117 -5.46 8.81 20.43
C ARG A 117 -4.06 9.03 20.97
N GLY A 118 -3.77 10.29 21.29
CA GLY A 118 -2.57 10.64 22.03
C GLY A 118 -2.79 10.57 23.54
N LEU A 119 -1.77 10.98 24.28
CA LEU A 119 -1.75 10.93 25.75
C LEU A 119 -2.86 11.77 26.41
N SER A 120 -3.19 12.93 25.84
CA SER A 120 -4.15 13.88 26.42
C SER A 120 -5.48 13.92 25.68
N GLU A 121 -5.48 13.76 24.37
CA GLU A 121 -6.68 13.89 23.54
C GLU A 121 -6.61 13.05 22.27
N ASP A 122 -7.79 12.81 21.71
CA ASP A 122 -7.93 12.24 20.38
C ASP A 122 -7.73 13.35 19.34
N TYR A 123 -7.05 13.04 18.23
CA TYR A 123 -6.79 14.01 17.16
C TYR A 123 -6.88 13.36 15.78
N VAL A 124 -7.01 14.19 14.75
CA VAL A 124 -7.08 13.78 13.35
C VAL A 124 -5.89 14.36 12.61
N SER A 125 -5.27 13.56 11.74
CA SER A 125 -4.13 13.97 10.94
C SER A 125 -4.28 13.49 9.49
N ASP A 126 -4.27 14.43 8.55
CA ASP A 126 -4.32 14.14 7.11
C ASP A 126 -2.90 14.23 6.55
N ASN A 127 -2.36 13.13 6.04
CA ASN A 127 -0.98 13.07 5.53
C ASN A 127 -0.91 12.36 4.17
N GLU A 128 -0.02 12.84 3.33
CA GLU A 128 0.24 12.27 2.00
C GLU A 128 1.49 11.38 2.03
N TYR A 129 1.43 10.22 1.38
CA TYR A 129 2.48 9.20 1.40
C TYR A 129 2.80 8.65 0.02
N SER A 130 4.09 8.44 -0.24
CA SER A 130 4.58 7.62 -1.33
C SER A 130 4.58 6.15 -0.90
N VAL A 131 3.91 5.30 -1.70
CA VAL A 131 3.84 3.85 -1.48
C VAL A 131 4.45 3.16 -2.68
N ILE A 132 5.37 2.22 -2.45
CA ILE A 132 5.88 1.36 -3.51
C ILE A 132 5.48 -0.09 -3.22
N LEU A 133 4.73 -0.69 -4.15
CA LEU A 133 4.49 -2.12 -4.19
C LEU A 133 5.55 -2.81 -5.05
N LYS A 134 6.03 -3.96 -4.60
CA LYS A 134 6.93 -4.84 -5.34
C LYS A 134 6.28 -6.19 -5.58
N LEU A 135 6.25 -6.62 -6.83
CA LEU A 135 5.79 -7.94 -7.25
C LEU A 135 6.79 -8.99 -6.77
N THR A 136 6.29 -9.97 -6.03
CA THR A 136 7.02 -11.15 -5.57
C THR A 136 6.36 -12.41 -6.15
N ASN A 137 6.96 -13.57 -5.88
CA ASN A 137 6.36 -14.86 -6.28
C ASN A 137 4.95 -15.07 -5.69
N ASN A 138 4.64 -14.41 -4.57
CA ASN A 138 3.36 -14.55 -3.86
C ASN A 138 2.46 -13.31 -4.04
N GLY A 139 2.68 -12.51 -5.09
CA GLY A 139 1.93 -11.28 -5.34
C GLY A 139 2.66 -10.02 -4.88
N TYR A 140 1.94 -8.89 -4.84
CA TYR A 140 2.52 -7.61 -4.43
C TYR A 140 2.69 -7.54 -2.91
N LYS A 141 3.81 -6.94 -2.50
CA LYS A 141 4.12 -6.60 -1.11
C LYS A 141 4.52 -5.13 -1.01
N LEU A 142 4.37 -4.53 0.17
CA LEU A 142 4.89 -3.20 0.46
C LEU A 142 6.42 -3.25 0.49
N SER A 143 7.06 -2.40 -0.30
CA SER A 143 8.52 -2.21 -0.26
C SER A 143 8.94 -0.85 0.28
N GLU A 144 8.06 0.15 0.20
CA GLU A 144 8.27 1.49 0.76
C GLU A 144 6.93 2.10 1.18
N PHE A 145 6.95 2.84 2.29
CA PHE A 145 5.84 3.67 2.78
C PHE A 145 6.42 4.89 3.50
N ASN A 146 6.46 6.04 2.81
CA ASN A 146 7.14 7.24 3.29
C ASN A 146 6.26 8.48 3.15
N PRO A 147 6.24 9.41 4.13
CA PRO A 147 5.54 10.67 3.99
C PRO A 147 6.14 11.51 2.85
N ILE A 148 5.28 12.20 2.11
CA ILE A 148 5.70 13.21 1.12
C ILE A 148 5.74 14.55 1.86
N ILE A 149 6.96 15.02 2.14
CA ILE A 149 7.23 16.31 2.79
C ILE A 149 7.23 17.42 1.75
#